data_AF-A0AAE0CD13-F1
#
_entry.id   AF-A0AAE0CD13-F1
#
_cell.length_a   1.000
_cell.length_b   1.000
_cell.length_c   1.000
_cell.angle_alpha   90.00
_cell.angle_beta   90.00
_cell.angle_gamma   90.00
#
_symmetry.space_group_name_H-M   'P 1'
#
loop_
_entity.id
_entity.type
_entity.pdbx_description
1 polymer ?
#
loop_
_entity_poly.entity_id
_entity_poly.type
_entity_poly.pdbx_seq_one_letter_code
_entity_poly.pdbx_strand_id
1 'polypeptide(L)'
;MWETFKNEDVHLLATTIFVVQLATLLVRSDPGSVQLHVQYAKYSDNGNTLRIDRMNSLDFDTVILMIVFFTISAILHAYRYVEFKTQNGIAYSMRVSWWRWADYVITAPTMIVVVGISVGIFDICELLTLYAVMTATVSFGIIAEFMHRSAVKLNLKKHEDRNDISLFPIQSAVSFGVVTVAIASFLVITLFVADRVVDVDLSHRLQYVSYVSVFALAYTYFWSIAISELQNNMKMPASKSSKTMTEKTVVFIFAFVPYMIMWASIFVRFGIAVNQADGDVPNSVYCIVVVMFVGFTGSFPIILACEMYLDTVDRNLAELLYTTAGVANKVALGWFMQMGVERAQNAS
;
A
#
# COMPACT_ATOMS: atom_id res chain seq x y z
N MET A 1 -21.39 22.48 -8.98
CA MET A 1 -21.82 21.14 -8.53
C MET A 1 -20.84 20.53 -7.52
N TRP A 2 -19.52 20.77 -7.61
CA TRP A 2 -18.56 20.26 -6.62
C TRP A 2 -18.47 21.08 -5.32
N GLU A 3 -18.87 22.35 -5.35
CA GLU A 3 -18.87 23.24 -4.16
C GLU A 3 -19.85 22.81 -3.06
N THR A 4 -20.77 21.88 -3.33
CA THR A 4 -21.80 21.45 -2.38
C THR A 4 -21.42 20.25 -1.53
N PHE A 5 -20.38 19.48 -1.89
CA PHE A 5 -19.94 18.34 -1.09
C PHE A 5 -18.83 18.76 -0.14
N LYS A 6 -19.14 18.74 1.16
CA LYS A 6 -18.12 18.94 2.18
C LYS A 6 -17.31 17.66 2.35
N ASN A 7 -16.01 17.78 2.60
CA ASN A 7 -15.13 16.60 2.77
C ASN A 7 -15.62 15.67 3.88
N GLU A 8 -16.21 16.20 4.96
CA GLU A 8 -16.79 15.36 6.00
C GLU A 8 -17.85 14.38 5.44
N ASP A 9 -18.73 14.84 4.56
CA ASP A 9 -19.82 14.03 4.01
C ASP A 9 -19.27 12.89 3.14
N VAL A 10 -18.16 13.15 2.44
CA VAL A 10 -17.45 12.17 1.61
C VAL A 10 -16.85 11.05 2.47
N HIS A 11 -16.24 11.39 3.61
CA HIS A 11 -15.70 10.39 4.53
C HIS A 11 -16.80 9.58 5.22
N LEU A 12 -17.91 10.22 5.60
CA LEU A 12 -19.07 9.51 6.15
C LEU A 12 -19.68 8.53 5.14
N LEU A 13 -19.80 8.95 3.88
CA LEU A 13 -20.27 8.09 2.79
C LEU A 13 -19.32 6.91 2.57
N ALA A 14 -18.01 7.16 2.53
CA ALA A 14 -17.00 6.11 2.40
C ALA A 14 -17.09 5.08 3.54
N THR A 15 -17.18 5.53 4.79
CA THR A 15 -17.40 4.65 5.96
C THR A 15 -18.65 3.81 5.78
N THR A 16 -19.77 4.43 5.40
CA THR A 16 -21.05 3.73 5.22
C THR A 16 -20.92 2.64 4.16
N ILE A 17 -20.30 2.95 3.02
CA ILE A 17 -20.06 1.99 1.94
C ILE A 17 -19.23 0.81 2.47
N PHE A 18 -18.11 1.06 3.15
CA PHE A 18 -17.24 -0.01 3.64
C PHE A 18 -17.91 -0.88 4.71
N VAL A 19 -18.71 -0.30 5.61
CA VAL A 19 -19.48 -1.08 6.60
C VAL A 19 -20.51 -1.97 5.91
N VAL A 20 -21.22 -1.45 4.90
CA VAL A 20 -22.17 -2.26 4.12
C VAL A 20 -21.46 -3.39 3.37
N GLN A 21 -20.30 -3.12 2.76
CA GLN A 21 -19.49 -4.15 2.10
C GLN A 21 -19.05 -5.23 3.08
N LEU A 22 -18.54 -4.84 4.25
CA LEU A 22 -18.10 -5.74 5.30
C LEU A 22 -19.25 -6.62 5.80
N ALA A 23 -20.41 -6.02 6.11
CA ALA A 23 -21.59 -6.77 6.55
C ALA A 23 -22.05 -7.75 5.46
N THR A 24 -22.01 -7.34 4.20
CA THR A 24 -22.41 -8.21 3.09
C THR A 24 -21.45 -9.38 2.91
N LEU A 25 -20.13 -9.14 3.00
CA LEU A 25 -19.13 -10.20 2.96
C LEU A 25 -19.34 -11.18 4.12
N LEU A 26 -19.47 -10.71 5.36
CA LEU A 26 -19.67 -11.58 6.52
C LEU A 26 -20.91 -12.48 6.43
N VAL A 27 -21.94 -12.06 5.67
CA VAL A 27 -23.16 -12.84 5.46
C VAL A 27 -23.05 -13.80 4.27
N ARG A 28 -22.32 -13.42 3.22
CA ARG A 28 -22.27 -14.16 1.94
C ARG A 28 -21.00 -14.97 1.72
N SER A 29 -19.94 -14.71 2.47
CA SER A 29 -18.66 -15.35 2.23
C SER A 29 -18.68 -16.77 2.76
N ASP A 30 -18.59 -17.72 1.84
CA ASP A 30 -18.10 -19.04 2.20
C ASP A 30 -16.56 -18.99 2.30
N PRO A 31 -15.96 -19.73 3.25
CA PRO A 31 -14.52 -19.76 3.40
C PRO A 31 -13.87 -20.40 2.18
N GLY A 32 -13.22 -19.58 1.36
CA GLY A 32 -12.41 -19.99 0.22
C GLY A 32 -10.94 -19.98 0.62
N SER A 33 -10.40 -21.14 0.98
CA SER A 33 -8.98 -21.28 1.33
C SER A 33 -8.12 -21.53 0.09
N VAL A 34 -7.04 -20.77 -0.03
CA VAL A 34 -5.94 -21.05 -0.96
C VAL A 34 -4.75 -21.63 -0.21
N GLN A 35 -4.08 -22.62 -0.80
CA GLN A 35 -2.84 -23.16 -0.23
C GLN A 35 -1.67 -22.27 -0.59
N LEU A 36 -1.12 -21.61 0.41
CA LEU A 36 0.16 -20.92 0.29
C LEU A 36 1.29 -21.93 0.48
N HIS A 37 2.38 -21.73 -0.26
CA HIS A 37 3.54 -22.60 -0.20
C HIS A 37 4.83 -21.80 0.03
N VAL A 38 5.84 -22.52 0.50
CA VAL A 38 7.21 -22.04 0.54
C VAL A 38 8.03 -22.87 -0.44
N GLN A 39 8.74 -22.19 -1.34
CA GLN A 39 9.73 -22.84 -2.19
C GLN A 39 11.07 -22.98 -1.47
N TYR A 40 11.65 -24.17 -1.53
CA TYR A 40 12.97 -24.43 -0.95
C TYR A 40 13.80 -25.32 -1.86
N ALA A 41 15.12 -25.17 -1.74
CA ALA A 41 16.05 -25.99 -2.48
C ALA A 41 16.19 -27.36 -1.80
N LYS A 42 16.06 -28.43 -2.58
CA LYS A 42 16.22 -29.81 -2.13
C LYS A 42 17.09 -30.56 -3.13
N TYR A 43 18.03 -31.36 -2.63
CA TYR A 43 18.76 -32.26 -3.51
C TYR A 43 17.82 -33.34 -4.08
N SER A 44 18.07 -33.75 -5.32
CA SER A 44 17.44 -34.92 -5.92
C SER A 44 17.77 -36.18 -5.12
N ASP A 45 16.97 -37.23 -5.27
CA ASP A 45 17.13 -38.46 -4.48
C ASP A 45 18.48 -39.17 -4.74
N ASN A 46 19.11 -38.86 -5.88
CA ASN A 46 20.47 -39.30 -6.23
C ASN A 46 21.60 -38.33 -5.79
N GLY A 47 21.28 -37.24 -5.09
CA GLY A 47 22.23 -36.25 -4.56
C GLY A 47 22.89 -35.32 -5.57
N ASN A 48 22.66 -35.51 -6.87
CA ASN A 48 23.49 -34.88 -7.92
C ASN A 48 22.92 -33.58 -8.48
N THR A 49 21.67 -33.25 -8.20
CA THR A 49 21.02 -32.04 -8.74
C THR A 49 20.23 -31.32 -7.66
N LEU A 50 20.30 -29.99 -7.63
CA LEU A 50 19.46 -29.16 -6.79
C LEU A 50 18.14 -28.90 -7.53
N ARG A 51 17.01 -29.27 -6.92
CA ARG A 51 15.67 -28.96 -7.42
C ARG A 51 14.95 -28.02 -6.46
N ILE A 52 14.05 -27.21 -6.99
CA ILE A 52 13.11 -26.44 -6.17
C ILE A 52 11.94 -27.37 -5.84
N ASP A 53 11.71 -27.57 -4.55
CA ASP A 53 10.57 -28.32 -4.01
C ASP A 53 9.59 -27.34 -3.33
N ARG A 54 8.33 -27.75 -3.16
CA ARG A 54 7.28 -26.93 -2.55
C ARG A 54 6.75 -27.62 -1.31
N MET A 55 6.71 -26.88 -0.20
CA MET A 55 6.03 -27.31 1.01
C MET A 55 4.77 -26.48 1.17
N ASN A 56 3.60 -27.14 1.24
CA ASN A 56 2.37 -26.49 1.65
C ASN A 56 2.55 -26.02 3.09
N SER A 57 2.45 -24.72 3.30
CA SER A 57 2.77 -24.10 4.58
C SER A 57 1.54 -23.55 5.28
N LEU A 58 0.51 -23.12 4.54
CA LEU A 58 -0.65 -22.47 5.15
C LEU A 58 -1.88 -22.52 4.24
N ASP A 59 -2.99 -23.05 4.75
CA ASP A 59 -4.31 -22.79 4.18
C ASP A 59 -4.74 -21.38 4.58
N PHE A 60 -4.96 -20.53 3.59
CA PHE A 60 -5.19 -19.12 3.81
C PHE A 60 -6.54 -18.69 3.23
N ASP A 61 -7.42 -18.15 4.05
CA ASP A 61 -8.73 -17.67 3.63
C ASP A 61 -8.63 -16.27 3.01
N THR A 62 -8.87 -16.18 1.71
CA THR A 62 -8.81 -14.92 0.96
C THR A 62 -9.87 -13.92 1.41
N VAL A 63 -10.98 -14.39 1.98
CA VAL A 63 -12.06 -13.55 2.54
C VAL A 63 -11.54 -12.72 3.72
N ILE A 64 -10.65 -13.28 4.53
CA ILE A 64 -10.08 -12.56 5.68
C ILE A 64 -9.33 -11.31 5.21
N LEU A 65 -8.58 -11.36 4.10
CA LEU A 65 -7.91 -10.16 3.57
C LEU A 65 -8.89 -9.08 3.14
N MET A 66 -10.04 -9.47 2.57
CA MET A 66 -11.10 -8.53 2.20
C MET A 66 -11.71 -7.86 3.44
N ILE A 67 -12.03 -8.66 4.45
CA ILE A 67 -12.52 -8.16 5.75
C ILE A 67 -11.53 -7.16 6.35
N VAL A 68 -10.23 -7.48 6.33
CA VAL A 68 -9.17 -6.61 6.88
C VAL A 68 -9.16 -5.25 6.20
N PHE A 69 -9.08 -5.19 4.86
CA PHE A 69 -8.98 -3.88 4.20
C PHE A 69 -10.28 -3.06 4.28
N PHE A 70 -11.45 -3.70 4.28
CA PHE A 70 -12.72 -2.98 4.48
C PHE A 70 -12.86 -2.43 5.90
N THR A 71 -12.48 -3.23 6.90
CA THR A 71 -12.56 -2.82 8.31
C THR A 71 -11.63 -1.65 8.61
N ILE A 72 -10.37 -1.73 8.17
CA ILE A 72 -9.38 -0.66 8.40
C ILE A 72 -9.85 0.64 7.74
N SER A 73 -10.29 0.58 6.47
CA SER A 73 -10.78 1.77 5.78
C SER A 73 -12.05 2.33 6.43
N ALA A 74 -13.01 1.49 6.85
CA ALA A 74 -14.20 1.95 7.55
C ALA A 74 -13.86 2.75 8.82
N ILE A 75 -12.95 2.22 9.65
CA ILE A 75 -12.51 2.85 10.90
C ILE A 75 -11.81 4.18 10.62
N LEU A 76 -10.85 4.20 9.70
CA LEU A 76 -10.04 5.40 9.44
C LEU A 76 -10.86 6.50 8.77
N HIS A 77 -11.80 6.17 7.88
CA HIS A 77 -12.74 7.15 7.34
C HIS A 77 -13.72 7.67 8.41
N ALA A 78 -14.15 6.83 9.36
CA ALA A 78 -15.04 7.26 10.44
C ALA A 78 -14.33 8.24 11.39
N TYR A 79 -13.09 7.92 11.76
CA TYR A 79 -12.25 8.81 12.56
C TYR A 79 -12.06 10.17 11.87
N ARG A 80 -11.80 10.13 10.57
CA ARG A 80 -11.56 11.32 9.76
C ARG A 80 -12.80 12.18 9.59
N TYR A 81 -13.98 11.59 9.45
CA TYR A 81 -15.25 12.32 9.51
C TYR A 81 -15.37 13.13 10.82
N VAL A 82 -15.07 12.51 11.97
CA VAL A 82 -15.09 13.18 13.27
C VAL A 82 -14.03 14.30 13.34
N GLU A 83 -12.84 14.07 12.81
CA GLU A 83 -11.77 15.07 12.77
C GLU A 83 -12.19 16.32 11.97
N PHE A 84 -12.76 16.14 10.77
CA PHE A 84 -13.22 17.27 9.95
C PHE A 84 -14.28 18.10 10.67
N LYS A 85 -15.23 17.43 11.32
CA LYS A 85 -16.32 18.09 12.06
C LYS A 85 -15.82 18.86 13.29
N THR A 86 -14.75 18.38 13.94
CA THR A 86 -14.24 18.98 15.19
C THR A 86 -13.21 20.09 14.94
N GLN A 87 -12.44 20.05 13.86
CA GLN A 87 -11.37 21.03 13.57
C GLN A 87 -11.83 22.24 12.73
N ASN A 88 -13.13 22.41 12.47
CA ASN A 88 -13.72 23.52 11.69
C ASN A 88 -13.05 23.77 10.31
N GLY A 89 -12.39 22.78 9.69
CA GLY A 89 -11.81 22.85 8.34
C GLY A 89 -10.59 23.78 8.14
N ILE A 90 -10.32 24.73 9.04
CA ILE A 90 -9.38 25.85 8.79
C ILE A 90 -7.90 25.43 8.73
N ALA A 91 -7.51 24.30 9.34
CA ALA A 91 -6.12 23.85 9.34
C ALA A 91 -5.82 22.71 8.33
N TYR A 92 -6.81 22.24 7.57
CA TYR A 92 -6.69 21.01 6.80
C TYR A 92 -5.89 21.18 5.48
N SER A 93 -6.04 22.32 4.81
CA SER A 93 -5.38 22.59 3.51
C SER A 93 -3.85 22.62 3.56
N MET A 94 -3.27 22.88 4.74
CA MET A 94 -1.83 22.97 4.97
C MET A 94 -1.22 21.72 5.62
N ARG A 95 -2.03 20.71 5.96
CA ARG A 95 -1.58 19.53 6.69
C ARG A 95 -1.40 18.33 5.77
N VAL A 96 -0.44 17.49 6.14
CA VAL A 96 -0.33 16.15 5.58
C VAL A 96 -1.51 15.32 6.05
N SER A 97 -2.12 14.56 5.14
CA SER A 97 -3.22 13.66 5.44
C SER A 97 -2.72 12.34 6.02
N TRP A 98 -2.31 12.36 7.29
CA TRP A 98 -1.80 11.18 7.99
C TRP A 98 -2.76 9.99 7.94
N TRP A 99 -4.07 10.22 8.14
CA TRP A 99 -5.05 9.12 8.17
C TRP A 99 -5.24 8.40 6.83
N ARG A 100 -5.07 9.10 5.71
CA ARG A 100 -5.17 8.50 4.36
C ARG A 100 -3.98 7.59 4.13
N TRP A 101 -2.80 8.08 4.50
CA TRP A 101 -1.59 7.30 4.36
C TRP A 101 -1.53 6.12 5.33
N ALA A 102 -2.06 6.28 6.55
CA ALA A 102 -2.25 5.18 7.49
C ALA A 102 -3.22 4.11 6.95
N ASP A 103 -4.28 4.51 6.24
CA ASP A 103 -5.16 3.56 5.55
C ASP A 103 -4.40 2.85 4.43
N TYR A 104 -3.76 3.61 3.54
CA TYR A 104 -3.17 3.05 2.33
C TYR A 104 -1.94 2.20 2.61
N VAL A 105 -1.16 2.49 3.65
CA VAL A 105 0.06 1.74 3.97
C VAL A 105 -0.24 0.31 4.45
N ILE A 106 -1.49 0.04 4.83
CA ILE A 106 -1.94 -1.30 5.22
C ILE A 106 -2.86 -1.89 4.15
N THR A 107 -3.85 -1.12 3.72
CA THR A 107 -4.89 -1.64 2.83
C THR A 107 -4.41 -1.85 1.40
N ALA A 108 -3.61 -0.95 0.84
CA ALA A 108 -3.13 -1.08 -0.54
C ALA A 108 -2.17 -2.28 -0.70
N PRO A 109 -1.21 -2.53 0.21
CA PRO A 109 -0.42 -3.75 0.24
C PRO A 109 -1.24 -5.03 0.43
N THR A 110 -2.27 -4.99 1.28
CA THR A 110 -3.17 -6.14 1.45
C THR A 110 -3.91 -6.45 0.14
N MET A 111 -4.40 -5.41 -0.56
CA MET A 111 -5.02 -5.55 -1.86
C MET A 111 -4.06 -6.11 -2.91
N ILE A 112 -2.78 -5.71 -2.94
CA ILE A 112 -1.84 -6.24 -3.92
C ILE A 112 -1.53 -7.72 -3.69
N VAL A 113 -1.52 -8.17 -2.43
CA VAL A 113 -1.42 -9.60 -2.10
C VAL A 113 -2.62 -10.37 -2.64
N VAL A 114 -3.84 -9.84 -2.48
CA VAL A 114 -5.06 -10.44 -3.06
C VAL A 114 -4.96 -10.52 -4.59
N VAL A 115 -4.48 -9.47 -5.26
CA VAL A 115 -4.24 -9.49 -6.71
C VAL A 115 -3.20 -10.55 -7.07
N GLY A 116 -2.10 -10.67 -6.32
CA GLY A 116 -1.08 -11.68 -6.53
C GLY A 116 -1.62 -13.11 -6.43
N ILE A 117 -2.38 -13.40 -5.37
CA ILE A 117 -3.06 -14.69 -5.19
C ILE A 117 -4.00 -14.98 -6.37
N SER A 118 -4.75 -13.97 -6.84
CA SER A 118 -5.69 -14.11 -7.96
C SER A 118 -5.03 -14.52 -9.26
N VAL A 119 -3.75 -14.15 -9.47
CA VAL A 119 -2.97 -14.53 -10.66
C VAL A 119 -2.07 -15.75 -10.44
N GLY A 120 -2.27 -16.48 -9.34
CA GLY A 120 -1.56 -17.73 -9.04
C GLY A 120 -0.22 -17.57 -8.33
N ILE A 121 0.04 -16.41 -7.71
CA ILE A 121 1.21 -16.23 -6.84
C ILE A 121 0.83 -16.77 -5.46
N PHE A 122 1.30 -17.99 -5.15
CA PHE A 122 1.06 -18.64 -3.85
C PHE A 122 2.34 -18.81 -3.02
N ASP A 123 3.49 -18.42 -3.56
CA ASP A 123 4.74 -18.41 -2.79
C ASP A 123 4.72 -17.27 -1.77
N ILE A 124 4.89 -17.61 -0.48
CA ILE A 124 4.80 -16.64 0.61
C ILE A 124 5.85 -15.53 0.47
N CYS A 125 7.08 -15.86 0.06
CA CYS A 125 8.15 -14.87 -0.08
C CYS A 125 7.84 -13.87 -1.22
N GLU A 126 7.28 -14.34 -2.33
CA GLU A 126 6.82 -13.49 -3.42
C GLU A 126 5.68 -12.56 -2.95
N LEU A 127 4.68 -13.09 -2.24
CA LEU A 127 3.57 -12.29 -1.69
C LEU A 127 4.04 -11.23 -0.69
N LEU A 128 4.95 -11.59 0.22
CA LEU A 128 5.55 -10.63 1.16
C LEU A 128 6.36 -9.55 0.46
N THR A 129 7.03 -9.89 -0.64
CA THR A 129 7.75 -8.92 -1.46
C THR A 129 6.79 -7.93 -2.12
N LEU A 130 5.66 -8.40 -2.68
CA LEU A 130 4.62 -7.52 -3.21
C LEU A 130 4.08 -6.57 -2.13
N TYR A 131 3.79 -7.10 -0.95
CA TYR A 131 3.32 -6.30 0.20
C TYR A 131 4.34 -5.23 0.59
N ALA A 132 5.61 -5.60 0.74
CA ALA A 132 6.69 -4.69 1.14
C ALA A 132 6.92 -3.58 0.09
N VAL A 133 6.94 -3.93 -1.20
CA VAL A 133 7.13 -2.95 -2.27
C VAL A 133 5.97 -1.96 -2.32
N MET A 134 4.72 -2.43 -2.21
CA MET A 134 3.56 -1.53 -2.15
C MET A 134 3.60 -0.62 -0.91
N THR A 135 3.99 -1.17 0.24
CA THR A 135 4.13 -0.41 1.50
C THR A 135 5.14 0.72 1.33
N ALA A 136 6.29 0.42 0.72
CA ALA A 136 7.33 1.38 0.39
C ALA A 136 6.82 2.46 -0.59
N THR A 137 6.13 2.07 -1.65
CA THR A 137 5.55 3.00 -2.63
C THR A 137 4.58 3.98 -1.97
N VAL A 138 3.64 3.48 -1.16
CA VAL A 138 2.69 4.33 -0.43
C VAL A 138 3.42 5.25 0.54
N SER A 139 4.46 4.76 1.22
CA SER A 139 5.28 5.55 2.14
C SER A 139 5.98 6.72 1.44
N PHE A 140 6.45 6.54 0.20
CA PHE A 140 6.99 7.65 -0.59
C PHE A 140 5.94 8.69 -0.95
N GLY A 141 4.67 8.30 -1.13
CA GLY A 141 3.56 9.24 -1.28
C GLY A 141 3.42 10.18 -0.07
N ILE A 142 3.61 9.64 1.14
CA ILE A 142 3.62 10.43 2.38
C ILE A 142 4.74 11.47 2.35
N ILE A 143 5.96 11.05 1.98
CA ILE A 143 7.12 11.95 1.90
C ILE A 143 6.86 13.04 0.87
N ALA A 144 6.38 12.67 -0.32
CA ALA A 144 6.10 13.58 -1.40
C ALA A 144 5.13 14.68 -0.97
N GLU A 145 4.05 14.29 -0.29
CA GLU A 145 3.08 15.24 0.26
C GLU A 145 3.70 16.09 1.38
N PHE A 146 4.45 15.48 2.30
CA PHE A 146 5.13 16.17 3.39
C PHE A 146 6.08 17.25 2.88
N MET A 147 6.90 16.93 1.88
CA MET A 147 7.81 17.87 1.23
C MET A 147 7.08 18.99 0.52
N HIS A 148 6.02 18.65 -0.23
CA HIS A 148 5.20 19.65 -0.91
C HIS A 148 4.57 20.63 0.09
N ARG A 149 3.93 20.15 1.15
CA ARG A 149 3.23 21.00 2.14
C ARG A 149 4.20 21.82 2.99
N SER A 150 5.38 21.28 3.30
CA SER A 150 6.44 22.03 3.99
C SER A 150 6.92 23.22 3.15
N ALA A 151 7.07 23.03 1.83
CA ALA A 151 7.44 24.11 0.91
C ALA A 151 6.36 25.20 0.82
N VAL A 152 5.07 24.82 0.75
CA VAL A 152 3.95 25.77 0.73
C VAL A 152 3.91 26.62 2.01
N LYS A 153 4.07 26.00 3.19
CA LYS A 153 4.05 26.70 4.48
C LYS A 153 5.18 27.72 4.61
N LEU A 154 6.38 27.40 4.11
CA LEU A 154 7.51 28.34 4.10
C LEU A 154 7.23 29.56 3.21
N ASN A 155 6.58 29.37 2.06
CA ASN A 155 6.23 30.46 1.16
C ASN A 155 5.16 31.38 1.76
N LEU A 156 4.13 30.82 2.41
CA LEU A 156 3.11 31.60 3.12
C LEU A 156 3.71 32.38 4.30
N LYS A 157 4.60 31.77 5.08
CA LYS A 157 5.27 32.43 6.21
C LYS A 157 6.15 33.61 5.77
N LYS A 158 6.72 33.56 4.56
CA LYS A 158 7.47 34.68 3.96
C LYS A 158 6.57 35.87 3.62
N HIS A 159 5.25 35.66 3.54
CA HIS A 159 4.25 36.69 3.31
C HIS A 159 3.57 37.19 4.60
N GLU A 160 3.78 36.55 5.75
CA GLU A 160 3.01 36.81 6.99
C GLU A 160 3.86 37.27 8.21
N ASP A 161 5.19 37.18 8.16
CA ASP A 161 6.22 37.73 9.10
C ASP A 161 5.89 37.77 10.63
N ARG A 162 6.71 37.08 11.46
CA ARG A 162 6.70 36.95 12.95
C ARG A 162 5.78 35.88 13.59
N ASN A 163 6.39 35.25 14.59
CA ASN A 163 5.86 34.53 15.76
C ASN A 163 5.21 33.14 15.60
N ASP A 164 5.99 32.17 16.08
CA ASP A 164 5.60 30.94 16.79
C ASP A 164 4.48 30.08 16.24
N ILE A 165 4.88 29.14 15.37
CA ILE A 165 4.18 27.87 15.23
C ILE A 165 5.20 26.78 15.50
N SER A 166 5.02 26.08 16.60
CA SER A 166 5.85 24.98 17.07
C SER A 166 5.99 23.90 16.00
N LEU A 167 7.25 23.62 15.64
CA LEU A 167 7.64 22.40 14.94
C LEU A 167 7.51 21.23 15.92
N PHE A 168 6.32 20.67 16.07
CA PHE A 168 6.15 19.38 16.74
C PHE A 168 5.34 18.42 15.86
N PRO A 169 5.89 17.24 15.53
CA PRO A 169 7.24 17.11 14.98
C PRO A 169 7.29 16.16 13.77
N ILE A 170 8.19 16.46 12.84
CA ILE A 170 8.74 15.55 11.82
C ILE A 170 9.16 14.19 12.42
N GLN A 171 9.59 14.17 13.68
CA GLN A 171 9.91 12.94 14.41
C GLN A 171 8.70 12.00 14.56
N SER A 172 7.47 12.50 14.73
CA SER A 172 6.29 11.63 14.89
C SER A 172 5.91 10.90 13.59
N ALA A 173 6.08 11.57 12.45
CA ALA A 173 5.90 10.99 11.12
C ALA A 173 6.95 9.91 10.81
N VAL A 174 8.21 10.18 11.15
CA VAL A 174 9.33 9.24 11.01
C VAL A 174 9.14 8.05 11.95
N SER A 175 8.77 8.30 13.20
CA SER A 175 8.41 7.26 14.16
C SER A 175 7.23 6.44 13.66
N PHE A 176 6.20 7.03 13.04
CA PHE A 176 5.08 6.29 12.49
C PHE A 176 5.51 5.41 11.31
N GLY A 177 6.27 5.94 10.34
CA GLY A 177 6.78 5.14 9.21
C GLY A 177 7.70 4.00 9.65
N VAL A 178 8.64 4.27 10.58
CA VAL A 178 9.51 3.26 11.18
C VAL A 178 8.71 2.24 11.98
N VAL A 179 7.70 2.66 12.75
CA VAL A 179 6.82 1.78 13.51
C VAL A 179 5.93 0.95 12.59
N THR A 180 5.43 1.48 11.47
CA THR A 180 4.62 0.71 10.52
C THR A 180 5.48 -0.33 9.80
N VAL A 181 6.69 0.04 9.35
CA VAL A 181 7.65 -0.93 8.78
C VAL A 181 8.09 -1.95 9.84
N ALA A 182 8.31 -1.53 11.08
CA ALA A 182 8.65 -2.43 12.18
C ALA A 182 7.49 -3.34 12.58
N ILE A 183 6.23 -2.87 12.56
CA ILE A 183 5.03 -3.69 12.82
C ILE A 183 4.78 -4.65 11.66
N ALA A 184 4.94 -4.22 10.41
CA ALA A 184 4.86 -5.10 9.25
C ALA A 184 5.96 -6.17 9.31
N SER A 185 7.19 -5.77 9.63
CA SER A 185 8.31 -6.70 9.81
C SER A 185 8.09 -7.62 11.02
N PHE A 186 7.53 -7.10 12.11
CA PHE A 186 7.19 -7.86 13.31
C PHE A 186 6.08 -8.85 13.02
N LEU A 187 5.00 -8.47 12.32
CA LEU A 187 3.92 -9.38 11.92
C LEU A 187 4.46 -10.48 10.99
N VAL A 188 5.33 -10.14 10.04
CA VAL A 188 6.03 -11.13 9.20
C VAL A 188 6.88 -12.07 10.06
N ILE A 189 7.67 -11.53 11.00
CA ILE A 189 8.50 -12.32 11.92
C ILE A 189 7.64 -13.16 12.88
N THR A 190 6.53 -12.64 13.40
CA THR A 190 5.63 -13.33 14.32
C THR A 190 4.89 -14.45 13.60
N LEU A 191 4.44 -14.24 12.36
CA LEU A 191 3.91 -15.32 11.51
C LEU A 191 4.99 -16.37 11.22
N PHE A 192 6.25 -15.96 11.08
CA PHE A 192 7.40 -16.86 10.92
C PHE A 192 7.86 -17.56 12.22
N VAL A 193 7.56 -16.99 13.38
CA VAL A 193 7.92 -17.52 14.71
C VAL A 193 6.80 -18.36 15.28
N ALA A 194 5.53 -18.08 14.95
CA ALA A 194 4.41 -18.99 15.21
C ALA A 194 4.61 -20.35 14.51
N ASP A 195 5.34 -20.37 13.38
CA ASP A 195 5.80 -21.57 12.66
C ASP A 195 6.92 -22.34 13.41
N ARG A 196 7.58 -21.75 14.43
CA ARG A 196 8.66 -22.40 15.21
C ARG A 196 8.19 -23.34 16.32
N VAL A 197 6.90 -23.68 16.40
CA VAL A 197 6.44 -24.78 17.26
C VAL A 197 6.80 -26.16 16.65
N VAL A 198 7.43 -26.19 15.47
CA VAL A 198 7.91 -27.40 14.80
C VAL A 198 9.44 -27.37 14.67
N ASP A 199 10.12 -28.38 15.20
CA ASP A 199 11.59 -28.57 15.15
C ASP A 199 12.09 -28.67 13.70
N VAL A 200 12.63 -27.58 13.15
CA VAL A 200 13.23 -27.57 11.81
C VAL A 200 14.56 -26.81 11.80
N ASP A 201 15.58 -27.43 11.22
CA ASP A 201 16.96 -26.94 11.07
C ASP A 201 17.02 -25.59 10.31
N LEU A 202 17.70 -24.61 10.94
CA LEU A 202 17.65 -23.18 10.62
C LEU A 202 18.79 -22.67 9.72
N SER A 203 19.73 -23.53 9.33
CA SER A 203 20.97 -23.10 8.65
C SER A 203 20.75 -22.59 7.21
N HIS A 204 19.59 -22.81 6.59
CA HIS A 204 19.33 -22.44 5.18
C HIS A 204 18.22 -21.39 4.97
N ARG A 205 17.42 -21.05 6.01
CA ARG A 205 16.46 -19.92 5.95
C ARG A 205 17.13 -18.54 6.09
N LEU A 206 18.39 -18.49 6.54
CA LEU A 206 19.18 -17.27 6.72
C LEU A 206 19.42 -16.48 5.43
N GLN A 207 19.45 -17.12 4.25
CA GLN A 207 19.66 -16.40 2.98
C GLN A 207 18.43 -15.59 2.55
N TYR A 208 17.21 -16.11 2.71
CA TYR A 208 15.99 -15.35 2.39
C TYR A 208 15.69 -14.26 3.42
N VAL A 209 15.91 -14.55 4.70
CA VAL A 209 15.91 -13.52 5.75
C VAL A 209 16.97 -12.48 5.44
N SER A 210 18.14 -12.85 4.90
CA SER A 210 19.14 -11.87 4.49
C SER A 210 18.71 -11.05 3.28
N TYR A 211 17.99 -11.56 2.28
CA TYR A 211 17.52 -10.73 1.17
C TYR A 211 16.45 -9.72 1.58
N VAL A 212 15.45 -10.16 2.37
CA VAL A 212 14.41 -9.25 2.88
C VAL A 212 14.99 -8.27 3.90
N SER A 213 15.91 -8.71 4.76
CA SER A 213 16.59 -7.85 5.73
C SER A 213 17.59 -6.91 5.07
N VAL A 214 18.31 -7.33 4.03
CA VAL A 214 19.23 -6.47 3.25
C VAL A 214 18.43 -5.49 2.42
N PHE A 215 17.29 -5.87 1.84
CA PHE A 215 16.40 -4.93 1.17
C PHE A 215 15.80 -3.93 2.16
N ALA A 216 15.31 -4.39 3.31
CA ALA A 216 14.78 -3.52 4.37
C ALA A 216 15.87 -2.62 4.99
N LEU A 217 17.09 -3.12 5.21
CA LEU A 217 18.23 -2.35 5.74
C LEU A 217 18.78 -1.38 4.69
N ALA A 218 18.91 -1.79 3.43
CA ALA A 218 19.29 -0.90 2.33
C ALA A 218 18.23 0.19 2.15
N TYR A 219 16.96 -0.15 2.23
CA TYR A 219 15.85 0.80 2.18
C TYR A 219 15.88 1.76 3.38
N THR A 220 16.09 1.26 4.60
CA THR A 220 16.19 2.07 5.84
C THR A 220 17.44 2.96 5.85
N TYR A 221 18.57 2.46 5.35
CA TYR A 221 19.82 3.20 5.19
C TYR A 221 19.71 4.28 4.11
N PHE A 222 19.04 3.98 3.01
CA PHE A 222 18.77 4.96 1.97
C PHE A 222 17.82 6.06 2.48
N TRP A 223 16.83 5.68 3.30
CA TRP A 223 15.97 6.62 4.03
C TRP A 223 16.75 7.51 5.01
N SER A 224 17.73 6.97 5.74
CA SER A 224 18.53 7.78 6.68
C SER A 224 19.42 8.79 5.95
N ILE A 225 19.96 8.42 4.77
CA ILE A 225 20.70 9.34 3.90
C ILE A 225 19.78 10.42 3.32
N ALA A 226 18.63 10.04 2.75
CA ALA A 226 17.68 10.99 2.18
C ALA A 226 17.18 12.00 3.22
N ILE A 227 16.93 11.55 4.46
CA ILE A 227 16.54 12.40 5.58
C ILE A 227 17.69 13.32 6.01
N SER A 228 18.91 12.80 6.16
CA SER A 228 20.08 13.60 6.51
C SER A 228 20.31 14.71 5.48
N GLU A 229 20.17 14.40 4.20
CA GLU A 229 20.36 15.36 3.12
C GLU A 229 19.24 16.40 3.05
N LEU A 230 17.99 15.99 3.28
CA LEU A 230 16.85 16.92 3.43
C LEU A 230 17.03 17.86 4.64
N GLN A 231 17.50 17.34 5.78
CA GLN A 231 17.76 18.14 6.98
C GLN A 231 18.91 19.13 6.77
N ASN A 232 19.95 18.73 6.03
CA ASN A 232 21.09 19.59 5.70
C ASN A 232 20.69 20.69 4.69
N ASN A 233 19.85 20.36 3.70
CA ASN A 233 19.40 21.32 2.68
C ASN A 233 18.34 22.30 3.19
N MET A 234 17.56 21.95 4.22
CA MET A 234 16.62 22.88 4.89
C MET A 234 17.31 24.01 5.68
N LYS A 235 18.63 23.95 5.89
CA LYS A 235 19.41 25.04 6.52
C LYS A 235 19.87 26.14 5.54
N MET A 236 19.60 26.01 4.25
CA MET A 236 20.07 26.99 3.26
C MET A 236 19.08 28.16 3.04
N PRO A 237 19.59 29.40 2.89
CA PRO A 237 18.75 30.57 2.63
C PRO A 237 18.00 30.45 1.29
N ALA A 238 16.74 30.84 1.32
CA ALA A 238 15.70 30.66 0.31
C ALA A 238 15.91 31.44 -1.00
N SER A 239 17.00 31.17 -1.73
CA SER A 239 17.17 31.64 -3.10
C SER A 239 17.23 30.46 -4.08
N LYS A 240 16.33 30.52 -5.07
CA LYS A 240 16.13 29.67 -6.26
C LYS A 240 15.13 28.50 -6.11
N SER A 241 13.94 28.74 -6.65
CA SER A 241 12.82 27.80 -6.85
C SER A 241 13.13 26.59 -7.75
N SER A 242 14.32 26.51 -8.36
CA SER A 242 14.68 25.41 -9.25
C SER A 242 15.09 24.13 -8.53
N LYS A 243 15.53 24.20 -7.26
CA LYS A 243 15.98 23.00 -6.52
C LYS A 243 14.83 22.11 -6.05
N THR A 244 13.68 22.68 -5.70
CA THR A 244 12.54 21.94 -5.14
C THR A 244 11.82 21.06 -6.17
N MET A 245 11.86 21.41 -7.45
CA MET A 245 11.27 20.59 -8.52
C MET A 245 12.06 19.29 -8.75
N THR A 246 13.38 19.34 -8.62
CA THR A 246 14.26 18.16 -8.74
C THR A 246 13.98 17.17 -7.61
N GLU A 247 13.89 17.65 -6.36
CA GLU A 247 13.66 16.81 -5.18
C GLU A 247 12.29 16.10 -5.23
N LYS A 248 11.22 16.84 -5.57
CA LYS A 248 9.87 16.30 -5.77
C LYS A 248 9.86 15.17 -6.80
N THR A 249 10.53 15.39 -7.93
CA THR A 249 10.60 14.43 -9.04
C THR A 249 11.37 13.18 -8.65
N VAL A 250 12.45 13.33 -7.90
CA VAL A 250 13.22 12.21 -7.38
C VAL A 250 12.34 11.31 -6.50
N VAL A 251 11.63 11.87 -5.52
CA VAL A 251 10.74 11.09 -4.64
C VAL A 251 9.65 10.37 -5.43
N PHE A 252 9.04 11.06 -6.40
CA PHE A 252 8.02 10.45 -7.26
C PHE A 252 8.58 9.26 -8.07
N ILE A 253 9.76 9.40 -8.68
CA ILE A 253 10.41 8.32 -9.43
C ILE A 253 10.74 7.14 -8.51
N PHE A 254 11.26 7.41 -7.31
CA PHE A 254 11.55 6.38 -6.31
C PHE A 254 10.30 5.64 -5.81
N ALA A 255 9.14 6.28 -5.81
CA ALA A 255 7.87 5.62 -5.53
C ALA A 255 7.39 4.77 -6.73
N PHE A 256 7.49 5.33 -7.93
CA PHE A 256 6.86 4.82 -9.14
C PHE A 256 7.62 3.64 -9.77
N VAL A 257 8.96 3.66 -9.75
CA VAL A 257 9.76 2.57 -10.38
C VAL A 257 9.55 1.23 -9.68
N PRO A 258 9.69 1.10 -8.33
CA PRO A 258 9.40 -0.16 -7.64
C PRO A 258 7.96 -0.62 -7.83
N TYR A 259 7.03 0.33 -7.85
CA TYR A 259 5.62 0.08 -8.11
C TYR A 259 5.38 -0.56 -9.48
N MET A 260 6.02 -0.05 -10.54
CA MET A 260 5.91 -0.63 -11.89
C MET A 260 6.58 -2.00 -11.99
N ILE A 261 7.70 -2.23 -11.28
CA ILE A 261 8.36 -3.53 -11.23
C ILE A 261 7.44 -4.59 -10.60
N MET A 262 6.77 -4.24 -9.50
CA MET A 262 5.78 -5.10 -8.85
C MET A 262 4.62 -5.46 -9.79
N TRP A 263 4.08 -4.51 -10.55
CA TRP A 263 3.06 -4.82 -11.56
C TRP A 263 3.59 -5.66 -12.71
N ALA A 264 4.83 -5.45 -13.14
CA ALA A 264 5.45 -6.30 -14.16
C ALA A 264 5.50 -7.77 -13.71
N SER A 265 5.80 -8.06 -12.43
CA SER A 265 5.79 -9.43 -11.93
C SER A 265 4.38 -10.05 -11.96
N ILE A 266 3.35 -9.27 -11.57
CA ILE A 266 1.95 -9.69 -11.65
C ILE A 266 1.55 -9.99 -13.10
N PHE A 267 1.92 -9.12 -14.06
CA PHE A 267 1.61 -9.35 -15.48
C PHE A 267 2.33 -10.56 -16.07
N VAL A 268 3.59 -10.81 -15.69
CA VAL A 268 4.31 -12.00 -16.12
C VAL A 268 3.61 -13.26 -15.61
N ARG A 269 3.24 -13.28 -14.32
CA ARG A 269 2.53 -14.41 -13.71
C ARG A 269 1.16 -14.63 -14.34
N PHE A 270 0.41 -13.56 -14.56
CA PHE A 270 -0.86 -13.60 -15.26
C PHE A 270 -0.72 -14.10 -16.69
N GLY A 271 0.26 -13.61 -17.45
CA GLY A 271 0.54 -14.06 -18.80
C GLY A 271 0.90 -15.54 -18.87
N ILE A 272 1.68 -16.04 -17.91
CA ILE A 272 1.97 -17.48 -17.78
C ILE A 272 0.66 -18.26 -17.53
N ALA A 273 -0.17 -17.82 -16.58
CA ALA A 273 -1.43 -18.47 -16.26
C ALA A 273 -2.36 -18.54 -17.49
N VAL A 274 -2.48 -17.46 -18.27
CA VAL A 274 -3.30 -17.43 -19.48
C VAL A 274 -2.78 -18.37 -20.58
N ASN A 275 -1.47 -18.55 -20.71
CA ASN A 275 -0.89 -19.36 -21.80
C ASN A 275 -0.65 -20.83 -21.42
N GLN A 276 -0.59 -21.16 -20.13
CA GLN A 276 -0.16 -22.47 -19.65
C GLN A 276 -1.15 -23.17 -18.71
N ALA A 277 -2.26 -22.52 -18.34
CA ALA A 277 -3.28 -23.20 -17.55
C ALA A 277 -3.97 -24.30 -18.38
N ASP A 278 -4.20 -25.46 -17.76
CA ASP A 278 -4.96 -26.57 -18.34
C ASP A 278 -6.47 -26.27 -18.50
N GLY A 279 -6.88 -25.02 -18.25
CA GLY A 279 -8.24 -24.51 -18.41
C GLY A 279 -8.27 -22.98 -18.50
N ASP A 280 -9.44 -22.44 -18.82
CA ASP A 280 -9.60 -21.00 -18.99
C ASP A 280 -9.41 -20.26 -17.64
N VAL A 281 -8.60 -19.21 -17.66
CA VAL A 281 -8.47 -18.30 -16.52
C VAL A 281 -9.84 -17.64 -16.27
N PRO A 282 -10.36 -17.61 -15.02
CA PRO A 282 -11.67 -17.01 -14.76
C PRO A 282 -11.75 -15.54 -15.17
N ASN A 283 -12.84 -15.13 -15.83
CA ASN A 283 -13.04 -13.72 -16.26
C ASN A 283 -12.89 -12.71 -15.11
N SER A 284 -13.21 -13.08 -13.88
CA SER A 284 -13.00 -12.22 -12.70
C SER A 284 -11.53 -11.85 -12.50
N VAL A 285 -10.59 -12.75 -12.79
CA VAL A 285 -9.15 -12.50 -12.68
C VAL A 285 -8.70 -11.45 -13.71
N TYR A 286 -9.18 -11.53 -14.95
CA TYR A 286 -8.94 -10.50 -15.97
C TYR A 286 -9.42 -9.12 -15.49
N CYS A 287 -10.64 -9.06 -14.95
CA CYS A 287 -11.21 -7.83 -14.40
C CYS A 287 -10.37 -7.30 -13.23
N ILE A 288 -9.94 -8.15 -12.30
CA ILE A 288 -9.08 -7.78 -11.17
C ILE A 288 -7.80 -7.14 -11.68
N VAL A 289 -7.06 -7.81 -12.57
CA VAL A 289 -5.77 -7.32 -13.08
C VAL A 289 -5.93 -5.98 -13.76
N VAL A 290 -6.89 -5.85 -14.69
CA VAL A 290 -7.08 -4.60 -15.46
C VAL A 290 -7.57 -3.47 -14.58
N VAL A 291 -8.64 -3.69 -13.80
CA VAL A 291 -9.25 -2.63 -12.99
C VAL A 291 -8.31 -2.21 -11.87
N MET A 292 -7.60 -3.14 -11.22
CA MET A 292 -6.63 -2.77 -10.17
C MET A 292 -5.40 -2.10 -10.76
N PHE A 293 -4.92 -2.51 -11.94
CA PHE A 293 -3.80 -1.80 -12.58
C PHE A 293 -4.18 -0.36 -12.93
N VAL A 294 -5.35 -0.15 -13.56
CA VAL A 294 -5.84 1.18 -13.91
C VAL A 294 -6.14 2.00 -12.65
N GLY A 295 -6.78 1.38 -11.66
CA GLY A 295 -7.08 1.97 -10.36
C GLY A 295 -5.82 2.44 -9.64
N PHE A 296 -4.85 1.56 -9.42
CA PHE A 296 -3.63 1.90 -8.69
C PHE A 296 -2.70 2.81 -9.50
N THR A 297 -2.52 2.58 -10.81
CA THR A 297 -1.52 3.32 -11.63
C THR A 297 -2.09 4.63 -12.15
N GLY A 298 -3.36 4.62 -12.55
CA GLY A 298 -4.03 5.74 -13.19
C GLY A 298 -4.64 6.74 -12.21
N SER A 299 -5.05 6.33 -11.00
CA SER A 299 -5.65 7.28 -10.05
C SER A 299 -4.60 7.87 -9.10
N PHE A 300 -3.98 7.08 -8.22
CA PHE A 300 -3.20 7.63 -7.10
C PHE A 300 -1.92 8.38 -7.53
N PRO A 301 -1.04 7.84 -8.41
CA PRO A 301 0.13 8.56 -8.88
C PRO A 301 -0.23 9.81 -9.67
N ILE A 302 -1.32 9.77 -10.45
CA ILE A 302 -1.78 10.95 -11.21
C ILE A 302 -2.30 12.02 -10.26
N ILE A 303 -3.13 11.68 -9.27
CA ILE A 303 -3.60 12.65 -8.27
C ILE A 303 -2.40 13.25 -7.52
N LEU A 304 -1.42 12.43 -7.11
CA LEU A 304 -0.21 12.91 -6.44
C LEU A 304 0.61 13.82 -7.34
N ALA A 305 0.84 13.43 -8.60
CA ALA A 305 1.56 14.25 -9.57
C ALA A 305 0.84 15.59 -9.80
N CYS A 306 -0.48 15.56 -9.97
CA CYS A 306 -1.29 16.76 -10.08
C CYS A 306 -1.14 17.65 -8.83
N GLU A 307 -1.22 17.11 -7.60
CA GLU A 307 -0.95 17.89 -6.38
C GLU A 307 0.48 18.46 -6.34
N MET A 308 1.47 17.71 -6.82
CA MET A 308 2.88 18.09 -6.69
C MET A 308 3.33 19.14 -7.71
N TYR A 309 2.80 19.05 -8.93
CA TYR A 309 3.23 19.81 -10.11
C TYR A 309 2.22 20.86 -10.57
N LEU A 310 0.94 20.66 -10.27
CA LEU A 310 -0.11 21.62 -10.54
C LEU A 310 -0.50 22.26 -9.21
N ASP A 311 0.14 23.39 -8.88
CA ASP A 311 -0.17 24.18 -7.67
C ASP A 311 -1.63 24.67 -7.61
N THR A 312 -2.45 24.37 -8.64
CA THR A 312 -3.86 24.70 -8.77
C THR A 312 -4.81 23.65 -8.20
N VAL A 313 -4.33 22.44 -7.86
CA VAL A 313 -5.22 21.41 -7.30
C VAL A 313 -5.52 21.74 -5.84
N ASP A 314 -6.77 22.16 -5.60
CA ASP A 314 -7.28 22.33 -4.24
C ASP A 314 -7.10 21.02 -3.47
N ARG A 315 -6.58 21.13 -2.25
CA ARG A 315 -6.41 20.02 -1.35
C ARG A 315 -7.71 19.26 -1.10
N ASN A 316 -8.83 19.95 -1.01
CA ASN A 316 -10.14 19.31 -0.81
C ASN A 316 -10.51 18.46 -2.03
N LEU A 317 -10.22 18.95 -3.24
CA LEU A 317 -10.42 18.20 -4.46
C LEU A 317 -9.51 16.97 -4.51
N ALA A 318 -8.23 17.11 -4.16
CA ALA A 318 -7.33 15.97 -4.09
C ALA A 318 -7.85 14.91 -3.10
N GLU A 319 -8.26 15.31 -1.90
CA GLU A 319 -8.79 14.40 -0.89
C GLU A 319 -10.06 13.67 -1.34
N LEU A 320 -10.97 14.38 -2.00
CA LEU A 320 -12.16 13.80 -2.63
C LEU A 320 -11.78 12.75 -3.68
N LEU A 321 -10.81 13.07 -4.55
CA LEU A 321 -10.33 12.16 -5.59
C LEU A 321 -9.70 10.91 -4.98
N TYR A 322 -8.84 11.06 -3.98
CA TYR A 322 -8.23 9.95 -3.25
C TYR A 322 -9.28 9.06 -2.59
N THR A 323 -10.22 9.66 -1.86
CA THR A 323 -11.27 8.93 -1.15
C THR A 323 -12.14 8.15 -2.15
N THR A 324 -12.56 8.80 -3.24
CA THR A 324 -13.39 8.17 -4.27
C THR A 324 -12.66 7.02 -4.96
N ALA A 325 -11.39 7.22 -5.34
CA ALA A 325 -10.56 6.18 -5.94
C ALA A 325 -10.33 5.01 -4.97
N GLY A 326 -10.05 5.30 -3.70
CA GLY A 326 -9.88 4.31 -2.65
C GLY A 326 -11.13 3.45 -2.43
N VAL A 327 -12.31 4.07 -2.34
CA VAL A 327 -13.59 3.36 -2.24
C VAL A 327 -13.83 2.49 -3.49
N ALA A 328 -13.72 3.08 -4.68
CA ALA A 328 -13.98 2.38 -5.93
C ALA A 328 -13.10 1.14 -6.10
N ASN A 329 -11.79 1.26 -5.87
CA ASN A 329 -10.85 0.16 -6.05
C ASN A 329 -11.06 -0.96 -5.02
N LYS A 330 -11.30 -0.64 -3.75
CA LYS A 330 -11.56 -1.63 -2.69
C LYS A 330 -12.85 -2.40 -2.94
N VAL A 331 -13.93 -1.68 -3.28
CA VAL A 331 -15.22 -2.28 -3.61
C VAL A 331 -15.11 -3.18 -4.84
N ALA A 332 -14.48 -2.69 -5.91
CA ALA A 332 -14.30 -3.47 -7.14
C ALA A 332 -13.51 -4.77 -6.87
N LEU A 333 -12.37 -4.69 -6.17
CA LEU A 333 -11.58 -5.87 -5.85
C LEU A 333 -12.36 -6.89 -5.01
N GLY A 334 -13.02 -6.43 -3.94
CA GLY A 334 -13.80 -7.32 -3.06
C GLY A 334 -14.87 -8.08 -3.82
N TRP A 335 -15.59 -7.41 -4.72
CA TRP A 335 -16.65 -8.06 -5.50
C TRP A 335 -16.13 -8.95 -6.63
N PHE A 336 -15.05 -8.58 -7.32
CA PHE A 336 -14.47 -9.47 -8.31
C PHE A 336 -13.92 -10.75 -7.69
N MET A 337 -13.34 -10.66 -6.48
CA MET A 337 -12.90 -11.83 -5.71
C MET A 337 -14.09 -12.72 -5.33
N GLN A 338 -15.13 -12.14 -4.71
CA GLN A 338 -16.32 -12.89 -4.32
C GLN A 338 -16.97 -13.61 -5.52
N MET A 339 -17.10 -12.93 -6.67
CA MET A 339 -17.63 -13.56 -7.89
C MET A 339 -16.74 -14.71 -8.39
N GLY A 340 -15.43 -14.62 -8.20
CA GLY A 340 -14.50 -15.71 -8.51
C GLY A 340 -14.76 -16.94 -7.63
N VAL A 341 -14.87 -16.72 -6.31
CA VAL A 341 -15.15 -17.79 -5.33
C VAL A 341 -16.49 -18.46 -5.61
N GLU A 342 -17.57 -17.68 -5.76
CA GLU A 342 -18.92 -18.21 -6.02
C GLU A 342 -18.96 -19.05 -7.31
N ARG A 343 -18.22 -18.65 -8.36
CA ARG A 343 -18.15 -19.43 -9.60
C ARG A 343 -17.40 -20.74 -9.42
N ALA A 344 -16.30 -20.73 -8.67
CA ALA A 344 -15.53 -21.95 -8.41
C ALA A 344 -16.39 -22.98 -7.65
N GLN A 345 -17.16 -22.53 -6.66
CA GLN A 345 -18.07 -23.39 -5.89
C GLN A 345 -19.23 -23.96 -6.71
N ASN A 346 -19.77 -23.17 -7.66
CA ASN A 346 -20.84 -23.66 -8.54
C ASN A 346 -20.34 -24.64 -9.62
N ALA A 347 -19.03 -24.72 -9.84
CA ALA A 347 -18.42 -25.63 -10.82
C ALA A 347 -18.00 -26.97 -10.21
N SER A 348 -17.84 -27.06 -8.88
CA SER A 348 -17.60 -28.29 -8.12
C SER A 348 -18.90 -28.97 -7.72
#